data_AF-A0A1G6LWB3-F1
#
_entry.id   AF-A0A1G6LWB3-F1
#
_cell.length_a   1.000
_cell.length_b   1.000
_cell.length_c   1.000
_cell.angle_alpha   90.00
_cell.angle_beta   90.00
_cell.angle_gamma   90.00
#
_symmetry.space_group_name_H-M   'P 1'
#
loop_
_entity.id
_entity.type
_entity.pdbx_description
1 polymer ?
#
loop_
_entity_poly.entity_id
_entity_poly.type
_entity_poly.pdbx_seq_one_letter_code
_entity_poly.pdbx_strand_id
1 'polypeptide(L)'
;MKPFTETTIFHWAGQLIGNSSRFIFNLSAITMVGVAYAFKLSTSPVLLGVFGLINPVFLTICVYRFIQELPKNLITGGISLGPFSGKRRRWMLLTDVSIIIALTVYIFLGPLNYFVFRALLMLLLPMMLLVGLRFLYIIYLVHQNNPTPDQEL
;
A
#
# COMPACT_ATOMS: atom_id res chain seq x y z
N MET A 1 -13.27 21.61 -1.71
CA MET A 1 -12.28 20.51 -1.59
C MET A 1 -11.83 20.14 -2.99
N LYS A 2 -10.53 19.92 -3.24
CA LYS A 2 -10.08 19.43 -4.55
C LYS A 2 -10.55 17.99 -4.75
N PRO A 3 -10.98 17.58 -5.96
CA PRO A 3 -11.35 16.19 -6.22
C PRO A 3 -10.12 15.28 -5.99
N PHE A 4 -10.34 14.09 -5.46
CA PHE A 4 -9.26 13.15 -5.13
C PHE A 4 -8.36 12.83 -6.32
N THR A 5 -8.94 12.80 -7.53
CA THR A 5 -8.24 12.62 -8.81
C THR A 5 -7.18 13.67 -9.09
N GLU A 6 -7.28 14.87 -8.51
CA GLU A 6 -6.29 15.95 -8.63
C GLU A 6 -5.22 15.92 -7.53
N THR A 7 -5.29 14.96 -6.61
CA THR A 7 -4.29 14.85 -5.55
C THR A 7 -3.00 14.19 -6.04
N THR A 8 -1.87 14.64 -5.52
CA THR A 8 -0.55 14.07 -5.82
C THR A 8 -0.50 12.57 -5.52
N ILE A 9 -1.21 12.13 -4.47
CA ILE A 9 -1.29 10.72 -4.06
C ILE A 9 -1.98 9.88 -5.14
N PHE A 10 -3.08 10.37 -5.71
CA PHE A 10 -3.76 9.69 -6.82
C PHE A 10 -2.87 9.60 -8.06
N HIS A 11 -2.16 10.68 -8.40
CA HIS A 11 -1.21 10.67 -9.52
C HIS A 11 -0.14 9.59 -9.35
N TRP A 12 0.51 9.53 -8.19
CA TRP A 12 1.54 8.52 -7.92
C TRP A 12 0.99 7.10 -7.88
N ALA A 13 -0.20 6.90 -7.30
CA ALA A 13 -0.86 5.60 -7.36
C ALA A 13 -1.12 5.19 -8.83
N GLY A 14 -1.63 6.10 -9.67
CA GLY A 14 -1.80 5.85 -11.11
C GLY A 14 -0.49 5.48 -11.83
N GLN A 15 0.64 6.09 -11.45
CA GLN A 15 1.95 5.69 -11.98
C GLN A 15 2.38 4.29 -11.53
N LEU A 16 2.10 3.94 -10.27
CA LEU A 16 2.47 2.65 -9.68
C LEU A 16 1.63 1.49 -10.23
N ILE A 17 0.33 1.70 -10.40
CA ILE A 17 -0.64 0.62 -10.60
C ILE A 17 -1.69 0.89 -11.68
N GLY A 18 -1.67 2.05 -12.35
CA GLY A 18 -2.75 2.46 -13.26
C GLY A 18 -2.88 1.56 -14.49
N ASN A 19 -1.75 1.11 -15.04
CA ASN A 19 -1.68 0.20 -16.19
C ASN A 19 -1.11 -1.16 -15.75
N SER A 20 -1.64 -2.27 -16.30
CA SER A 20 -1.18 -3.64 -16.07
C SER A 20 0.33 -3.80 -16.29
N SER A 21 0.90 -3.18 -17.32
CA SER A 21 2.36 -3.26 -17.57
C SER A 21 3.18 -2.61 -16.45
N ARG A 22 2.77 -1.42 -15.98
CA ARG A 22 3.43 -0.72 -14.85
C ARG A 22 3.28 -1.49 -13.55
N PHE A 23 2.09 -2.04 -13.30
CA PHE A 23 1.83 -2.87 -12.13
C PHE A 23 2.74 -4.10 -12.11
N ILE A 24 2.83 -4.85 -13.22
CA ILE A 24 3.70 -6.04 -13.33
C ILE A 24 5.17 -5.64 -13.13
N PHE A 25 5.62 -4.54 -13.74
CA PHE A 25 6.98 -4.05 -13.57
C PHE A 25 7.31 -3.68 -12.12
N ASN A 26 6.42 -2.93 -11.45
CA ASN A 26 6.64 -2.56 -10.05
C ASN A 26 6.58 -3.78 -9.12
N LEU A 27 5.67 -4.71 -9.39
CA LEU A 27 5.57 -5.96 -8.64
C LEU A 27 6.82 -6.81 -8.80
N SER A 28 7.33 -6.97 -10.03
CA SER A 28 8.55 -7.74 -10.28
C SER A 28 9.79 -7.08 -9.66
N ALA A 29 9.89 -5.74 -9.73
CA ALA A 29 10.97 -4.99 -9.08
C ALA A 29 10.97 -5.18 -7.56
N ILE A 30 9.81 -5.05 -6.90
CA ILE A 30 9.64 -5.34 -5.47
C ILE A 30 10.00 -6.79 -5.16
N THR A 31 9.55 -7.73 -6.00
CA THR A 31 9.87 -9.16 -5.84
C THR A 31 11.37 -9.40 -5.86
N MET A 32 12.05 -8.88 -6.88
CA MET A 32 13.48 -9.11 -7.10
C MET A 32 14.31 -8.50 -5.97
N VAL A 33 14.02 -7.26 -5.58
CA VAL A 33 14.72 -6.59 -4.47
C VAL A 33 14.41 -7.27 -3.14
N GLY A 34 13.15 -7.62 -2.89
CA GLY A 34 12.72 -8.29 -1.67
C GLY A 34 13.37 -9.66 -1.49
N VAL A 35 13.42 -10.47 -2.55
CA VAL A 35 14.12 -11.77 -2.55
C VAL A 35 15.62 -11.56 -2.34
N ALA A 36 16.25 -10.66 -3.10
CA ALA A 36 17.68 -10.38 -2.96
C ALA A 36 18.05 -9.96 -1.54
N TYR A 37 17.24 -9.11 -0.91
CA TYR A 37 17.48 -8.67 0.46
C TYR A 37 17.19 -9.77 1.49
N ALA A 38 16.08 -10.51 1.35
CA ALA A 38 15.69 -11.58 2.28
C ALA A 38 16.71 -12.73 2.33
N PHE A 39 17.30 -13.09 1.19
CA PHE A 39 18.32 -14.15 1.09
C PHE A 39 19.75 -13.66 1.37
N LYS A 40 19.94 -12.41 1.80
CA LYS A 40 21.26 -11.79 2.01
C LYS A 40 22.12 -11.69 0.74
N LEU A 41 21.53 -11.71 -0.45
CA LEU A 41 22.27 -11.52 -1.71
C LEU A 41 22.73 -10.06 -1.85
N SER A 42 21.95 -9.10 -1.35
CA SER A 42 22.33 -7.69 -1.24
C SER A 42 21.67 -7.04 -0.03
N THR A 43 22.46 -6.69 1.00
CA THR A 43 21.97 -6.16 2.28
C THR A 43 22.48 -4.75 2.56
N SER A 44 22.26 -3.84 1.63
CA SER A 44 22.62 -2.43 1.83
C SER A 44 21.60 -1.73 2.76
N PRO A 45 22.05 -0.90 3.71
CA PRO A 45 21.18 -0.01 4.47
C PRO A 45 20.30 0.88 3.59
N VAL A 46 20.80 1.28 2.42
CA VAL A 46 20.04 2.09 1.46
C VAL A 46 18.86 1.30 0.91
N LEU A 47 19.05 0.01 0.60
CA LEU A 47 17.95 -0.85 0.14
C LEU A 47 16.89 -1.01 1.23
N LEU A 48 17.30 -1.20 2.49
CA LEU A 48 16.37 -1.28 3.62
C LEU A 48 15.60 0.04 3.81
N GLY A 49 16.27 1.18 3.72
CA GLY A 49 15.62 2.48 3.85
C GLY A 49 14.61 2.76 2.72
N VAL A 50 14.98 2.48 1.47
CA VAL A 50 14.10 2.76 0.33
C VAL A 50 12.97 1.73 0.23
N PHE A 51 13.29 0.44 0.24
CA PHE A 51 12.32 -0.63 -0.03
C PHE A 51 11.66 -1.20 1.23
N GLY A 52 12.31 -1.11 2.39
CA GLY A 52 11.76 -1.60 3.66
C GLY A 52 11.05 -0.54 4.48
N LEU A 53 11.32 0.75 4.22
CA LEU A 53 10.70 1.86 4.94
C LEU A 53 9.91 2.79 4.03
N ILE A 54 10.58 3.52 3.13
CA ILE A 54 9.93 4.59 2.34
C ILE A 54 8.80 4.03 1.48
N ASN A 55 9.08 2.97 0.71
CA ASN A 55 8.10 2.36 -0.19
C ASN A 55 6.87 1.80 0.53
N PRO A 56 6.99 0.92 1.55
CA PRO A 56 5.82 0.41 2.26
C PRO A 56 5.06 1.49 3.04
N VAL A 57 5.72 2.52 3.58
CA VAL A 57 5.02 3.67 4.18
C VAL A 57 4.20 4.42 3.13
N PHE A 58 4.80 4.71 1.97
CA PHE A 58 4.11 5.40 0.88
C PHE A 58 2.91 4.60 0.37
N LEU A 59 3.08 3.30 0.14
CA LEU A 59 2.01 2.41 -0.30
C LEU A 59 0.89 2.32 0.75
N THR A 60 1.23 2.23 2.03
CA THR A 60 0.25 2.27 3.12
C THR A 60 -0.58 3.55 3.07
N ILE A 61 0.07 4.72 2.95
CA ILE A 61 -0.64 6.00 2.83
C ILE A 61 -1.59 5.98 1.62
N CYS A 62 -1.13 5.50 0.46
CA CYS A 62 -1.96 5.38 -0.73
C CYS A 62 -3.18 4.49 -0.49
N VAL A 63 -3.00 3.30 0.09
CA VAL A 63 -4.09 2.35 0.40
C VAL A 63 -5.15 3.01 1.29
N TYR A 64 -4.73 3.62 2.40
CA TYR A 64 -5.66 4.29 3.33
C TYR A 64 -6.39 5.48 2.70
N ARG A 65 -5.76 6.17 1.73
CA ARG A 65 -6.41 7.24 0.97
C ARG A 65 -7.44 6.71 -0.01
N PHE A 66 -7.15 5.63 -0.74
CA PHE A 66 -8.14 5.00 -1.62
C PHE A 66 -9.34 4.47 -0.84
N ILE A 67 -9.11 3.83 0.31
CA ILE A 67 -10.20 3.36 1.19
C ILE A 67 -11.11 4.52 1.64
N GLN A 68 -10.57 5.73 1.84
CA GLN A 68 -11.36 6.89 2.24
C GLN A 68 -12.32 7.37 1.14
N GLU A 69 -11.94 7.19 -0.12
CA GLU A 69 -12.65 7.73 -1.28
C GLU A 69 -13.68 6.74 -1.84
N LEU A 70 -13.61 5.48 -1.41
CA LEU A 70 -14.61 4.47 -1.72
C LEU A 70 -15.87 4.67 -0.86
N PRO A 71 -17.08 4.46 -1.42
CA PRO A 71 -18.31 4.56 -0.65
C PRO A 71 -18.33 3.54 0.48
N LYS A 72 -18.75 3.99 1.67
CA LYS A 72 -18.73 3.21 2.91
C LYS A 72 -19.65 1.99 2.90
N ASN A 73 -20.62 1.99 1.98
CA ASN A 73 -21.61 0.94 1.80
C ASN A 73 -21.17 -0.12 0.78
N LEU A 74 -19.97 -0.01 0.21
CA LEU A 74 -19.39 -1.08 -0.62
C LEU A 74 -19.13 -2.31 0.24
N ILE A 75 -20.07 -3.25 0.20
CA ILE A 75 -19.85 -4.64 0.63
C ILE A 75 -19.19 -5.34 -0.56
N THR A 76 -17.87 -5.19 -0.68
CA THR A 76 -17.12 -5.86 -1.75
C THR A 76 -16.59 -7.17 -1.19
N GLY A 77 -17.17 -8.30 -1.59
CA GLY A 77 -16.68 -9.64 -1.22
C GLY A 77 -16.78 -9.99 0.27
N GLY A 78 -17.74 -9.42 1.01
CA GLY A 78 -17.96 -9.70 2.44
C GLY A 78 -17.08 -8.90 3.41
N ILE A 79 -16.22 -8.02 2.91
CA ILE A 79 -15.39 -7.14 3.74
C ILE A 79 -16.10 -5.78 3.84
N SER A 80 -16.62 -5.47 5.04
CA SER A 80 -17.16 -4.13 5.29
C SER A 80 -16.01 -3.11 5.43
N LEU A 81 -16.05 -2.03 4.63
CA LEU A 81 -15.11 -0.91 4.75
C LEU A 81 -15.48 0.05 5.89
N GLY A 82 -16.62 -0.18 6.56
CA GLY A 82 -17.11 0.59 7.70
C GLY A 82 -16.10 0.83 8.85
N PRO A 83 -15.27 -0.15 9.25
CA PRO A 83 -14.24 0.04 10.29
C PRO A 83 -13.15 1.06 9.92
N PHE A 84 -12.96 1.36 8.63
CA PHE A 84 -11.95 2.29 8.13
C PHE A 84 -12.45 3.75 8.04
N SER A 85 -13.56 4.09 8.70
CA SER A 85 -14.12 5.44 8.68
C SER A 85 -13.67 6.32 9.86
N GLY A 86 -13.52 7.63 9.61
CA GLY A 86 -13.33 8.65 10.64
C GLY A 86 -11.98 8.61 11.39
N LYS A 87 -12.01 8.89 12.69
CA LYS A 87 -10.81 9.00 13.56
C LYS A 87 -10.04 7.68 13.70
N ARG A 88 -10.73 6.54 13.63
CA ARG A 88 -10.13 5.19 13.77
C ARG A 88 -9.13 4.90 12.66
N ARG A 89 -9.42 5.34 11.43
CA ARG A 89 -8.51 5.25 10.28
C ARG A 89 -7.17 5.91 10.53
N ARG A 90 -7.16 7.11 11.13
CA ARG A 90 -5.93 7.85 11.40
C ARG A 90 -5.05 7.07 12.39
N TRP A 91 -5.67 6.48 13.41
CA TRP A 91 -4.97 5.62 14.36
C TRP A 91 -4.43 4.36 13.70
N MET A 92 -5.24 3.66 12.89
CA MET A 92 -4.78 2.48 12.15
C MET A 92 -3.60 2.78 11.21
N LEU A 93 -3.68 3.88 10.44
CA LEU A 93 -2.58 4.34 9.59
C LEU A 93 -1.31 4.62 10.41
N LEU A 94 -1.43 5.33 11.53
CA LEU A 94 -0.29 5.64 12.40
C LEU A 94 0.31 4.37 13.00
N THR A 95 -0.53 3.43 13.43
CA THR A 95 -0.10 2.13 13.94
C THR A 95 0.65 1.35 12.87
N ASP A 96 0.10 1.19 11.67
CA ASP A 96 0.74 0.45 10.58
C ASP A 96 2.09 1.08 10.19
N VAL A 97 2.14 2.41 10.05
CA VAL A 97 3.38 3.14 9.77
C VAL A 97 4.39 2.99 10.91
N SER A 98 3.95 3.03 12.17
CA SER A 98 4.84 2.84 13.32
C SER A 98 5.42 1.42 13.37
N ILE A 99 4.64 0.40 13.00
CA ILE A 99 5.10 -0.99 12.90
C ILE A 99 6.15 -1.13 11.80
N ILE A 100 5.93 -0.51 10.63
CA ILE A 100 6.90 -0.52 9.52
C ILE A 100 8.22 0.12 9.95
N ILE A 101 8.16 1.29 10.61
CA ILE A 101 9.35 1.99 11.13
C ILE A 101 10.07 1.12 12.16
N ALA A 102 9.34 0.59 13.15
CA ALA A 102 9.92 -0.25 14.19
C ALA A 102 10.60 -1.50 13.61
N LEU A 103 9.92 -2.22 12.69
CA LEU A 103 10.49 -3.38 12.01
C LEU A 103 11.76 -3.02 11.24
N THR A 104 11.76 -1.90 10.51
CA THR A 104 12.93 -1.42 9.78
C THR A 104 14.10 -1.18 10.74
N VAL A 105 13.86 -0.48 11.85
CA VAL A 105 14.90 -0.17 12.85
C VAL A 105 15.44 -1.46 13.49
N TYR A 106 14.57 -2.39 13.87
CA TYR A 106 15.00 -3.66 14.47
C TYR A 106 15.75 -4.58 13.49
N ILE A 107 15.44 -4.52 12.19
CA ILE A 107 16.23 -5.22 11.17
C ILE A 107 17.59 -4.53 10.99
N PHE A 108 17.60 -3.19 10.95
CA PHE A 108 18.83 -2.40 10.80
C PHE A 108 19.81 -2.61 11.96
N LEU A 109 19.31 -2.58 13.19
CA LEU A 109 20.12 -2.77 14.39
C LEU A 109 20.59 -4.22 14.58
N GLY A 110 19.94 -5.19 13.91
CA GLY A 110 20.29 -6.60 14.00
C GLY A 110 19.33 -7.52 14.79
N PRO A 111 18.60 -7.10 15.84
CA PRO A 111 17.76 -7.99 16.64
C PRO A 111 16.74 -8.81 15.84
N LEU A 112 16.21 -8.27 14.74
CA LEU A 112 15.25 -8.95 13.86
C LEU A 112 15.83 -9.26 12.46
N ASN A 113 17.16 -9.30 12.30
CA ASN A 113 17.81 -9.58 11.02
C ASN A 113 17.78 -11.08 10.61
N TYR A 114 16.61 -11.70 10.75
CA TYR A 114 16.31 -13.06 10.32
C TYR A 114 15.63 -13.06 8.95
N PHE A 115 15.65 -14.21 8.26
CA PHE A 115 14.99 -14.37 6.96
C PHE A 115 13.51 -13.96 7.01
N VAL A 116 12.76 -14.42 8.03
CA VAL A 116 11.32 -14.20 8.15
C VAL A 116 10.97 -12.71 8.18
N PHE A 117 11.62 -11.92 9.06
CA PHE A 117 11.31 -10.49 9.18
C PHE A 117 11.75 -9.69 7.96
N ARG A 118 12.87 -10.07 7.33
CA ARG A 118 13.31 -9.43 6.09
C ARG A 118 12.39 -9.75 4.92
N ALA A 119 11.96 -11.00 4.77
CA ALA A 119 10.97 -11.38 3.77
C ALA A 119 9.62 -10.69 4.05
N LEU A 120 9.19 -10.62 5.30
CA LEU A 120 7.96 -9.94 5.67
C LEU A 120 7.99 -8.47 5.27
N LEU A 121 9.04 -7.74 5.66
CA LEU A 121 9.13 -6.29 5.43
C LEU A 121 9.46 -5.93 3.97
N MET A 122 10.42 -6.63 3.35
CA MET A 122 10.97 -6.25 2.04
C MET A 122 10.23 -6.89 0.86
N LEU A 123 9.50 -7.98 1.09
CA LEU A 123 8.83 -8.75 0.05
C LEU A 123 7.32 -8.78 0.26
N LEU A 124 6.85 -9.44 1.33
CA LEU A 124 5.42 -9.73 1.51
C LEU A 124 4.60 -8.47 1.71
N LEU A 125 5.01 -7.59 2.63
CA LEU A 125 4.27 -6.37 2.93
C LEU A 125 4.12 -5.44 1.70
N PRO A 126 5.19 -5.04 1.00
CA PRO A 126 5.06 -4.16 -0.16
C PRO A 126 4.30 -4.83 -1.32
N MET A 127 4.42 -6.15 -1.51
CA MET A 127 3.58 -6.89 -2.47
C MET A 127 2.11 -6.80 -2.11
N MET A 128 1.75 -7.12 -0.86
CA MET A 128 0.36 -7.08 -0.40
C MET A 128 -0.23 -5.67 -0.53
N LEU A 129 0.54 -4.64 -0.17
CA LEU A 129 0.11 -3.25 -0.29
C LEU A 129 -0.07 -2.85 -1.77
N LEU A 130 0.83 -3.25 -2.67
CA LEU A 130 0.73 -2.92 -4.08
C LEU A 130 -0.46 -3.62 -4.75
N VAL A 131 -0.66 -4.91 -4.46
CA VAL A 131 -1.81 -5.70 -4.96
C VAL A 131 -3.11 -5.12 -4.40
N GLY A 132 -3.17 -4.84 -3.10
CA GLY A 132 -4.32 -4.20 -2.46
C GLY A 132 -4.64 -2.83 -3.05
N LEU A 133 -3.61 -2.01 -3.30
CA LEU A 133 -3.77 -0.72 -3.95
C LEU A 133 -4.34 -0.88 -5.37
N ARG A 134 -3.85 -1.86 -6.14
CA ARG A 134 -4.36 -2.16 -7.50
C ARG A 134 -5.83 -2.56 -7.46
N PHE A 135 -6.21 -3.40 -6.51
CA PHE A 135 -7.59 -3.81 -6.31
C PHE A 135 -8.49 -2.61 -5.99
N LEU A 136 -8.10 -1.78 -5.01
CA LEU A 136 -8.86 -0.57 -4.63
C LEU A 136 -8.99 0.43 -5.78
N TYR A 137 -7.94 0.61 -6.57
CA TYR A 137 -7.95 1.50 -7.73
C TYR A 137 -8.92 1.04 -8.81
N ILE A 138 -9.00 -0.27 -9.08
CA ILE A 138 -9.96 -0.83 -10.03
C ILE A 138 -11.38 -0.60 -9.51
N ILE A 139 -11.67 -0.87 -8.23
CA ILE A 139 -12.97 -0.61 -7.64
C ILE A 139 -13.34 0.87 -7.77
N TYR A 140 -12.39 1.76 -7.49
CA TYR A 140 -12.60 3.20 -7.61
C TYR A 140 -13.00 3.61 -9.03
N LEU A 141 -12.30 3.10 -10.06
CA LEU A 141 -12.63 3.38 -11.46
C LEU A 141 -13.98 2.80 -11.86
N VAL A 142 -14.31 1.58 -11.44
CA VAL A 142 -15.61 0.95 -11.73
C VAL A 142 -16.74 1.76 -11.11
N HIS A 143 -16.55 2.27 -9.89
CA HIS A 143 -17.54 3.10 -9.22
C HIS A 143 -17.75 4.46 -9.91
N GLN A 144 -16.67 5.11 -10.37
CA GLN A 144 -16.80 6.36 -11.12
C GLN A 144 -17.51 6.20 -12.46
N ASN A 145 -17.35 5.06 -13.13
CA ASN A 145 -17.98 4.80 -14.43
C ASN A 145 -19.42 4.29 -14.33
N ASN A 146 -19.88 3.86 -13.15
CA ASN A 146 -21.24 3.38 -12.89
C ASN A 146 -21.81 4.05 -11.61
N PRO A 147 -22.17 5.34 -11.66
CA PRO A 147 -22.83 5.99 -10.53
C PRO A 147 -24.17 5.29 -10.27
N THR A 148 -24.36 4.78 -9.06
CA THR A 148 -25.67 4.28 -8.60
C THR A 148 -26.69 5.43 -8.60
N PRO A 149 -27.97 5.19 -8.97
CA PRO A 149 -28.99 6.23 -9.15
C PRO A 149 -29.33 7.04 -7.89
N ASP A 150 -28.84 6.65 -6.70
CA ASP A 150 -29.04 7.38 -5.44
C ASP A 150 -28.26 8.72 -5.36
N GLN A 151 -27.59 9.16 -6.44
CA GLN A 151 -26.87 10.44 -6.54
C GLN A 151 -27.60 11.50 -7.38
N GLU A 152 -28.81 11.23 -7.89
CA GLU A 152 -29.62 12.20 -8.66
C GLU A 152 -30.67 12.98 -7.83
N LEU A 153 -30.58 12.98 -6.50
CA LEU A 153 -31.50 13.72 -5.60
C LEU A 153 -30.78 14.72 -4.70
#